data_AF-A0A661JHN3-F1
#
_entry.id   AF-A0A661JHN3-F1
#
_cell.length_a   1.000
_cell.length_b   1.000
_cell.length_c   1.000
_cell.angle_alpha   90.00
_cell.angle_beta   90.00
_cell.angle_gamma   90.00
#
_symmetry.space_group_name_H-M   'P 1'
#
loop_
_entity.id
_entity.type
_entity.pdbx_description
1 polymer ?
#
loop_
_entity_poly.entity_id
_entity_poly.type
_entity_poly.pdbx_seq_one_letter_code
_entity_poly.pdbx_strand_id
1 'polypeptide(L)'
;MAFWALDIAKTALFAQQTGLQVTSHNIANVNTPGYSKQGVTLAPYTSIPFPFGSVGRGVKVEGIRRFYDRFLTLQLDRQQSTKSYWEARNKILRHLEDVFNETDDQGLSRAMDQFWRAWHDLALNPQGYAERVSLIGVAKGLAENINYKVRQLIDVEEDLEGQITLVVQEVNRLATEVARLNVQIVESEARGQGANDLRDERDRLIRQLSEYVNCSVFEDDYGRVSVLIGGSPLVEGASSSWRMEAQEVAAEGRIHIYLVSGSGTRVEVTSQVTGGKLGGLLGVRNGDLVGVRQQLDNFARALIYQVNRLHSQGEGLQRYTQVTGTIRVDDPTVPLASAGLPFEVQSGSFWIRVFGTDGTLVREEEIAV
;
A
#
# COMPACT_ATOMS: atom_id res chain seq x y z
N MET A 1 35.76 64.18 8.65
CA MET A 1 34.29 64.19 8.70
C MET A 1 33.66 63.67 7.39
N ALA A 2 34.10 64.09 6.19
CA ALA A 2 33.47 63.68 4.91
C ALA A 2 33.59 62.18 4.53
N PHE A 3 34.69 61.50 4.89
CA PHE A 3 34.89 60.07 4.55
C PHE A 3 33.88 59.12 5.21
N TRP A 4 33.40 59.44 6.42
CA TRP A 4 32.48 58.58 7.17
C TRP A 4 31.06 58.62 6.63
N ALA A 5 30.58 59.79 6.19
CA ALA A 5 29.29 59.92 5.52
C ALA A 5 29.27 59.16 4.19
N LEU A 6 30.39 59.16 3.46
CA LEU A 6 30.55 58.42 2.21
C LEU A 6 30.53 56.90 2.44
N ASP A 7 31.14 56.42 3.52
CA ASP A 7 31.16 54.99 3.86
C ASP A 7 29.78 54.49 4.32
N ILE A 8 29.02 55.31 5.05
CA ILE A 8 27.61 55.04 5.39
C ILE A 8 26.74 54.99 4.12
N ALA A 9 26.91 55.94 3.19
CA ALA A 9 26.18 55.95 1.93
C ALA A 9 26.51 54.73 1.06
N LYS A 10 27.79 54.35 0.99
CA LYS A 10 28.28 53.16 0.27
C LYS A 10 27.66 51.87 0.83
N THR A 11 27.72 51.68 2.15
CA THR A 11 27.18 50.48 2.80
C THR A 11 25.67 50.39 2.68
N ALA A 12 24.96 51.52 2.78
CA ALA A 12 23.52 51.59 2.51
C ALA A 12 23.16 51.24 1.06
N LEU A 13 23.90 51.75 0.07
CA LEU A 13 23.67 51.43 -1.35
C LEU A 13 23.89 49.94 -1.64
N PHE A 14 24.95 49.33 -1.11
CA PHE A 14 25.18 47.90 -1.27
C PHE A 14 24.05 47.07 -0.64
N ALA A 15 23.62 47.40 0.57
CA ALA A 15 22.52 46.72 1.23
C ALA A 15 21.20 46.80 0.42
N GLN A 16 20.88 47.97 -0.13
CA GLN A 16 19.69 48.14 -0.96
C GLN A 16 19.80 47.45 -2.32
N GLN A 17 20.99 47.43 -2.93
CA GLN A 17 21.23 46.68 -4.16
C GLN A 17 20.99 45.17 -3.95
N THR A 18 21.48 44.62 -2.84
CA THR A 18 21.18 43.22 -2.46
C THR A 18 19.68 43.01 -2.23
N GLY A 19 19.00 43.96 -1.59
CA GLY A 19 17.52 43.93 -1.42
C GLY A 19 16.77 43.87 -2.75
N LEU A 20 17.19 44.66 -3.74
CA LEU A 20 16.62 44.64 -5.09
C LEU A 20 16.91 43.33 -5.82
N GLN A 21 18.11 42.77 -5.67
CA GLN A 21 18.46 41.46 -6.24
C GLN A 21 17.58 40.34 -5.66
N VAL A 22 17.38 40.30 -4.34
CA VAL A 22 16.49 39.33 -3.68
C VAL A 22 15.04 39.52 -4.12
N THR A 23 14.60 40.77 -4.28
CA THR A 23 13.26 41.07 -4.82
C THR A 23 13.10 40.56 -6.26
N SER A 24 14.09 40.80 -7.11
CA SER A 24 14.11 40.28 -8.49
C SER A 24 14.12 38.75 -8.52
N HIS A 25 14.88 38.12 -7.62
CA HIS A 25 14.93 36.66 -7.50
C HIS A 25 13.58 36.08 -7.06
N ASN A 26 12.91 36.71 -6.09
CA ASN A 26 11.57 36.33 -5.65
C ASN A 26 10.55 36.44 -6.79
N ILE A 27 10.58 37.53 -7.56
CA ILE A 27 9.66 37.74 -8.69
C ILE A 27 9.90 36.69 -9.78
N ALA A 28 11.17 36.40 -10.09
CA ALA A 28 11.51 35.39 -11.09
C ALA A 28 11.05 33.98 -10.70
N ASN A 29 11.05 33.65 -9.40
CA ASN A 29 10.72 32.32 -8.89
C ASN A 29 9.32 32.22 -8.26
N VAL A 30 8.49 33.25 -8.36
CA VAL A 30 7.15 33.26 -7.71
C VAL A 30 6.25 32.10 -8.18
N ASN A 31 6.45 31.64 -9.41
CA ASN A 31 5.70 30.53 -10.00
C ASN A 31 6.44 29.18 -9.93
N THR A 32 7.62 29.12 -9.31
CA THR A 32 8.38 27.89 -9.14
C THR A 32 7.79 27.08 -7.97
N PRO A 33 7.30 25.85 -8.18
CA PRO A 33 6.72 25.05 -7.11
C PRO A 33 7.73 24.77 -5.99
N GLY A 34 7.32 25.02 -4.74
CA GLY A 34 8.16 24.82 -3.57
C GLY A 34 9.07 26.00 -3.21
N TYR A 35 9.11 27.05 -4.02
CA TYR A 35 9.90 28.25 -3.72
C TYR A 35 9.40 28.98 -2.46
N SER A 36 10.32 29.36 -1.58
CA SER A 36 10.02 30.21 -0.42
C SER A 36 10.51 31.63 -0.65
N LYS A 37 9.69 32.61 -0.24
CA LYS A 37 10.08 34.02 -0.32
C LYS A 37 11.34 34.25 0.52
N GLN A 38 12.34 34.90 -0.05
CA GLN A 38 13.56 35.27 0.65
C GLN A 38 13.55 36.74 1.07
N GLY A 39 14.16 37.03 2.22
CA GLY A 39 14.31 38.36 2.79
C GLY A 39 15.74 38.67 3.18
N VAL A 40 16.14 39.92 2.99
CA VAL A 40 17.43 40.43 3.47
C VAL A 40 17.28 40.89 4.90
N THR A 41 18.07 40.32 5.80
CA THR A 41 18.21 40.82 7.17
C THR A 41 19.35 41.83 7.20
N LEU A 42 19.05 43.04 7.66
CA LEU A 42 20.03 44.13 7.81
C LEU A 42 20.42 44.28 9.28
N ALA A 43 21.72 44.43 9.53
CA ALA A 43 22.24 44.74 10.86
C ALA A 43 23.12 46.00 10.79
N PRO A 44 23.11 46.85 11.82
CA PRO A 44 24.06 47.96 11.87
C PRO A 44 25.49 47.43 11.99
N TYR A 45 26.45 48.14 11.38
CA TYR A 45 27.86 47.92 11.71
C TYR A 45 28.15 48.32 13.15
N THR A 46 29.10 47.63 13.80
CA THR A 46 29.55 47.98 15.16
C THR A 46 29.94 49.45 15.23
N SER A 47 29.34 50.17 16.18
CA SER A 47 29.58 51.61 16.33
C SER A 47 30.99 51.88 16.85
N ILE A 48 31.56 53.01 16.45
CA ILE A 48 32.88 53.44 16.93
C ILE A 48 32.66 54.35 18.15
N PRO A 49 33.31 54.05 19.30
CA PRO A 49 33.22 54.91 20.46
C PRO A 49 34.01 56.21 20.23
N PHE A 50 33.35 57.36 20.38
CA PHE A 50 33.98 58.67 20.43
C PHE A 50 33.82 59.32 21.82
N PRO A 51 34.65 60.33 22.18
CA PRO A 51 34.56 61.02 23.46
C PRO A 51 33.21 61.69 23.74
N PHE A 52 32.35 61.84 22.73
CA PHE A 52 31.04 62.51 22.78
C PHE A 52 29.86 61.56 22.51
N GLY A 53 30.11 60.25 22.40
CA GLY A 53 29.10 59.23 22.10
C GLY A 53 29.53 58.25 21.01
N SER A 54 28.78 57.17 20.83
CA SER A 54 29.05 56.17 19.78
C SER A 54 28.50 56.65 18.43
N VAL A 55 29.33 56.58 17.37
CA VAL A 55 28.92 56.93 16.01
C VAL A 55 28.70 55.66 15.19
N GLY A 56 27.54 55.54 14.56
CA GLY A 56 27.17 54.40 13.71
C GLY A 56 27.91 54.40 12.38
N ARG A 57 28.17 53.20 11.83
CA ARG A 57 28.92 53.00 10.57
C ARG A 57 28.04 52.55 9.38
N GLY A 58 26.74 52.81 9.45
CA GLY A 58 25.78 52.36 8.43
C GLY A 58 25.31 50.92 8.67
N VAL A 59 24.81 50.27 7.62
CA VAL A 59 24.17 48.95 7.68
C VAL A 59 24.92 47.93 6.84
N LYS A 60 24.94 46.67 7.29
CA LYS A 60 25.41 45.51 6.53
C LYS A 60 24.27 44.54 6.29
N VAL A 61 24.39 43.76 5.23
CA VAL A 61 23.59 42.56 5.05
C VAL A 61 24.11 41.51 6.02
N GLU A 62 23.28 41.12 6.99
CA GLU A 62 23.59 40.03 7.93
C GLU A 62 23.39 38.67 7.25
N GLY A 63 22.37 38.55 6.40
CA GLY A 63 22.12 37.35 5.61
C GLY A 63 20.82 37.44 4.82
N ILE A 64 20.56 36.41 4.01
CA ILE A 64 19.32 36.23 3.29
C ILE A 64 18.61 35.02 3.90
N ARG A 65 17.40 35.21 4.43
CA ARG A 65 16.62 34.16 5.09
C ARG A 65 15.37 33.81 4.30
N ARG A 66 14.97 32.55 4.34
CA ARG A 66 13.68 32.07 3.82
C ARG A 66 12.56 32.43 4.79
N PHE A 67 11.43 32.88 4.28
CA PHE A 67 10.18 33.03 5.03
C PHE A 67 9.29 31.83 4.73
N TYR A 68 9.18 30.92 5.70
CA TYR A 68 8.28 29.78 5.65
C TYR A 68 7.81 29.41 7.05
N ASP A 69 6.68 28.72 7.13
CA ASP A 69 6.15 28.20 8.37
C ASP A 69 6.38 26.68 8.42
N ARG A 70 7.33 26.26 9.26
CA ARG A 70 7.69 24.85 9.41
C ARG A 70 6.52 24.01 9.94
N PHE A 71 5.70 24.56 10.83
CA PHE A 71 4.55 23.84 11.38
C PHE A 71 3.52 23.57 10.29
N LEU A 72 3.21 24.59 9.47
CA LEU A 72 2.28 24.43 8.36
C LEU A 72 2.81 23.45 7.32
N THR A 73 4.10 23.48 6.99
CA THR A 73 4.71 22.50 6.05
C THR A 73 4.57 21.08 6.57
N LEU A 74 4.92 20.81 7.82
CA LEU A 74 4.78 19.48 8.42
C LEU A 74 3.32 19.01 8.46
N GLN A 75 2.38 19.92 8.70
CA GLN A 75 0.96 19.61 8.66
C GLN A 75 0.51 19.27 7.23
N LEU A 76 0.96 20.03 6.23
CA LEU A 76 0.66 19.80 4.82
C LEU A 76 1.18 18.43 4.35
N ASP A 77 2.43 18.11 4.66
CA ASP A 77 3.06 16.84 4.27
C ASP A 77 2.31 15.63 4.87
N ARG A 78 1.87 15.74 6.13
CA ARG A 78 1.02 14.71 6.76
C ARG A 78 -0.32 14.55 6.07
N GLN A 79 -1.02 15.65 5.77
CA GLN A 79 -2.32 15.59 5.08
C GLN A 79 -2.18 15.06 3.65
N GLN A 80 -1.10 15.43 2.96
CA GLN A 80 -0.77 14.90 1.65
C GLN A 80 -0.56 13.39 1.71
N SER A 81 0.18 12.90 2.71
CA SER A 81 0.38 11.47 2.93
C SER A 81 -0.94 10.72 3.21
N THR A 82 -1.82 11.28 4.04
CA THR A 82 -3.15 10.71 4.30
C THR A 82 -4.03 10.71 3.05
N LYS A 83 -4.02 11.79 2.28
CA LYS A 83 -4.76 11.86 1.00
C LYS A 83 -4.27 10.78 0.03
N SER A 84 -2.96 10.68 -0.19
CA SER A 84 -2.37 9.69 -1.10
C SER A 84 -2.63 8.25 -0.66
N TYR A 85 -2.70 7.98 0.64
CA TYR A 85 -3.14 6.70 1.19
C TYR A 85 -4.55 6.33 0.72
N TRP A 86 -5.52 7.23 0.93
CA TRP A 86 -6.92 6.97 0.59
C TRP A 86 -7.15 6.92 -0.92
N GLU A 87 -6.48 7.77 -1.69
CA GLU A 87 -6.54 7.74 -3.15
C GLU A 87 -6.03 6.41 -3.71
N ALA A 88 -4.89 5.93 -3.21
CA ALA A 88 -4.32 4.65 -3.62
C ALA A 88 -5.24 3.48 -3.25
N ARG A 89 -5.71 3.45 -2.01
CA ARG A 89 -6.63 2.39 -1.52
C ARG A 89 -7.94 2.38 -2.30
N ASN A 90 -8.58 3.54 -2.47
CA ASN A 90 -9.85 3.66 -3.21
C ASN A 90 -9.70 3.21 -4.68
N LYS A 91 -8.57 3.53 -5.33
CA LYS A 91 -8.32 3.08 -6.70
C LYS A 91 -8.35 1.56 -6.83
N ILE A 92 -7.70 0.85 -5.91
CA ILE A 92 -7.67 -0.62 -5.95
C ILE A 92 -9.00 -1.21 -5.48
N LEU A 93 -9.63 -0.64 -4.45
CA LEU A 93 -10.94 -1.11 -3.99
C LEU A 93 -12.00 -1.02 -5.10
N ARG A 94 -11.99 0.03 -5.92
CA ARG A 94 -12.84 0.10 -7.12
C ARG A 94 -12.56 -1.01 -8.11
N HIS A 95 -11.29 -1.34 -8.33
CA HIS A 95 -10.94 -2.44 -9.21
C HIS A 95 -11.44 -3.79 -8.64
N LEU A 96 -11.39 -3.97 -7.31
CA LEU A 96 -11.99 -5.13 -6.66
C LEU A 96 -13.52 -5.13 -6.78
N GLU A 97 -14.19 -3.98 -6.65
CA GLU A 97 -15.63 -3.86 -6.87
C GLU A 97 -16.00 -4.29 -8.30
N ASP A 98 -15.21 -3.92 -9.31
CA ASP A 98 -15.43 -4.31 -10.71
C ASP A 98 -15.38 -5.85 -10.90
N VAL A 99 -14.51 -6.56 -10.18
CA VAL A 99 -14.46 -8.04 -10.21
C VAL A 99 -15.78 -8.67 -9.73
N PHE A 100 -16.45 -8.02 -8.79
CA PHE A 100 -17.72 -8.46 -8.22
C PHE A 100 -18.92 -7.71 -8.78
N ASN A 101 -18.79 -7.07 -9.96
CA ASN A 101 -19.93 -6.36 -10.54
C ASN A 101 -21.13 -7.32 -10.77
N GLU A 102 -22.18 -7.15 -9.98
CA GLU A 102 -23.40 -7.97 -10.03
C GLU A 102 -24.43 -7.46 -11.04
N THR A 103 -24.20 -6.29 -11.66
CA THR A 103 -25.14 -5.72 -12.65
C THR A 103 -25.04 -6.38 -14.03
N ASP A 104 -23.94 -7.06 -14.32
CA ASP A 104 -23.75 -7.80 -15.57
C ASP A 104 -24.54 -9.11 -15.60
N ASP A 105 -24.80 -9.62 -16.80
CA ASP A 105 -25.44 -10.93 -17.02
C ASP A 105 -24.64 -12.11 -16.41
N GLN A 106 -23.40 -11.84 -15.98
CA GLN A 106 -22.43 -12.74 -15.36
C GLN A 106 -22.35 -12.58 -13.83
N GLY A 107 -23.26 -11.85 -13.18
CA GLY A 107 -23.29 -11.70 -11.72
C GLY A 107 -23.41 -13.05 -10.99
N LEU A 108 -22.69 -13.21 -9.88
CA LEU A 108 -22.65 -14.48 -9.14
C LEU A 108 -24.03 -14.84 -8.58
N SER A 109 -24.79 -13.84 -8.13
CA SER A 109 -26.13 -14.02 -7.58
C SER A 109 -27.09 -14.61 -8.63
N ARG A 110 -27.01 -14.12 -9.87
CA ARG A 110 -27.83 -14.62 -10.98
C ARG A 110 -27.42 -16.04 -11.37
N ALA A 111 -26.13 -16.33 -11.44
CA ALA A 111 -25.63 -17.68 -11.72
C ALA A 111 -26.10 -18.67 -10.64
N MET A 112 -26.12 -18.25 -9.37
CA MET A 112 -26.68 -19.03 -8.26
C MET A 112 -28.20 -19.26 -8.40
N ASP A 113 -28.97 -18.23 -8.75
CA ASP A 113 -30.41 -18.37 -8.99
C ASP A 113 -30.71 -19.36 -10.12
N GLN A 114 -29.94 -19.30 -11.21
CA GLN A 114 -30.06 -20.25 -12.32
C GLN A 114 -29.72 -21.67 -11.90
N PHE A 115 -28.67 -21.85 -11.10
CA PHE A 115 -28.26 -23.15 -10.56
C PHE A 115 -29.38 -23.78 -9.72
N TRP A 116 -30.01 -23.01 -8.82
CA TRP A 116 -31.11 -23.51 -8.00
C TRP A 116 -32.38 -23.77 -8.80
N ARG A 117 -32.68 -22.96 -9.83
CA ARG A 117 -33.79 -23.22 -10.75
C ARG A 117 -33.59 -24.52 -11.52
N ALA A 118 -32.38 -24.79 -12.01
CA ALA A 118 -32.08 -26.05 -12.70
C ALA A 118 -32.25 -27.28 -11.78
N TRP A 119 -31.89 -27.15 -10.48
CA TRP A 119 -32.21 -28.19 -9.48
C TRP A 119 -33.71 -28.36 -9.27
N HIS A 120 -34.47 -27.26 -9.22
CA HIS A 120 -35.92 -27.31 -9.10
C HIS A 120 -36.58 -28.02 -10.29
N ASP A 121 -36.18 -27.67 -11.52
CA ASP A 121 -36.68 -28.28 -12.74
C ASP A 121 -36.38 -29.79 -12.77
N LEU A 122 -35.17 -30.18 -12.36
CA LEU A 122 -34.82 -31.60 -12.22
C LEU A 122 -35.65 -32.31 -11.14
N ALA A 123 -36.00 -31.64 -10.04
CA ALA A 123 -36.84 -32.21 -9.00
C ALA A 123 -38.28 -32.47 -9.48
N LEU A 124 -38.79 -31.68 -10.43
CA LEU A 124 -40.10 -31.90 -11.07
C LEU A 124 -40.08 -33.09 -12.05
N ASN A 125 -38.95 -33.35 -12.71
CA ASN A 125 -38.77 -34.48 -13.62
C ASN A 125 -37.43 -35.20 -13.41
N PRO A 126 -37.29 -36.03 -12.34
CA PRO A 126 -36.00 -36.64 -11.99
C PRO A 126 -35.43 -37.62 -13.02
N GLN A 127 -36.27 -38.19 -13.89
CA GLN A 127 -35.86 -39.10 -14.96
C GLN A 127 -35.57 -38.37 -16.29
N GLY A 128 -35.87 -37.07 -16.35
CA GLY A 128 -35.67 -36.24 -17.53
C GLY A 128 -34.20 -36.09 -17.92
N TYR A 129 -33.84 -36.54 -19.12
CA TYR A 129 -32.47 -36.41 -19.62
C TYR A 129 -32.10 -34.95 -19.89
N ALA A 130 -33.04 -34.15 -20.43
CA ALA A 130 -32.80 -32.76 -20.78
C ALA A 130 -32.52 -31.89 -19.53
N GLU A 131 -33.28 -32.10 -18.46
CA GLU A 131 -33.16 -31.39 -17.18
C GLU A 131 -31.82 -31.71 -16.50
N ARG A 132 -31.39 -32.97 -16.54
CA ARG A 132 -30.07 -33.39 -16.03
C ARG A 132 -28.92 -32.75 -16.80
N VAL A 133 -28.98 -32.74 -18.14
CA VAL A 133 -27.97 -32.10 -18.99
C VAL A 133 -27.94 -30.59 -18.74
N SER A 134 -29.10 -29.95 -18.62
CA SER A 134 -29.21 -28.53 -18.33
C SER A 134 -28.58 -28.18 -16.98
N LEU A 135 -28.90 -28.93 -15.91
CA LEU A 135 -28.30 -28.75 -14.59
C LEU A 135 -26.76 -28.84 -14.64
N ILE A 136 -26.22 -29.83 -15.34
CA ILE A 136 -24.76 -29.98 -15.49
C ILE A 136 -24.16 -28.76 -16.21
N GLY A 137 -24.83 -28.26 -17.26
CA GLY A 137 -24.39 -27.07 -18.00
C GLY A 137 -24.36 -25.82 -17.11
N VAL A 138 -25.44 -25.58 -16.36
CA VAL A 138 -25.53 -24.44 -15.43
C VAL A 138 -24.52 -24.56 -14.29
N ALA A 139 -24.34 -25.76 -13.72
CA ALA A 139 -23.35 -26.03 -12.68
C ALA A 139 -21.91 -25.74 -13.16
N LYS A 140 -21.58 -26.14 -14.40
CA LYS A 140 -20.29 -25.82 -15.02
C LYS A 140 -20.10 -24.32 -15.19
N GLY A 141 -21.10 -23.62 -15.71
CA GLY A 141 -21.06 -22.17 -15.87
C GLY A 141 -20.85 -21.42 -14.55
N LEU A 142 -21.52 -21.85 -13.48
CA LEU A 142 -21.32 -21.30 -12.14
C LEU A 142 -19.89 -21.53 -11.63
N ALA A 143 -19.35 -22.75 -11.78
CA ALA A 143 -17.99 -23.06 -11.38
C ALA A 143 -16.95 -22.25 -12.19
N GLU A 144 -17.15 -22.11 -13.50
CA GLU A 144 -16.31 -21.29 -14.38
C GLU A 144 -16.34 -19.81 -13.98
N ASN A 145 -17.50 -19.28 -13.61
CA ASN A 145 -17.67 -17.91 -13.14
C ASN A 145 -16.90 -17.65 -11.82
N ILE A 146 -17.03 -18.56 -10.84
CA ILE A 146 -16.27 -18.48 -9.58
C ILE A 146 -14.76 -18.52 -9.86
N ASN A 147 -14.31 -19.47 -10.69
CA ASN A 147 -12.89 -19.58 -11.07
C ASN A 147 -12.39 -18.37 -11.87
N TYR A 148 -13.24 -17.73 -12.67
CA TYR A 148 -12.90 -16.48 -13.35
C TYR A 148 -12.67 -15.34 -12.35
N LYS A 149 -13.55 -15.18 -11.35
CA LYS A 149 -13.36 -14.17 -10.28
C LYS A 149 -12.07 -14.41 -9.50
N VAL A 150 -11.74 -15.67 -9.17
CA VAL A 150 -10.45 -16.01 -8.53
C VAL A 150 -9.26 -15.58 -9.39
N ARG A 151 -9.28 -15.83 -10.70
CA ARG A 151 -8.21 -15.38 -11.62
C ARG A 151 -8.08 -13.86 -11.64
N GLN A 152 -9.20 -13.14 -11.70
CA GLN A 152 -9.16 -11.67 -11.64
C GLN A 152 -8.58 -11.16 -10.32
N LEU A 153 -8.87 -11.80 -9.18
CA LEU A 153 -8.24 -11.44 -7.90
C LEU A 153 -6.72 -11.66 -7.90
N ILE A 154 -6.24 -12.73 -8.56
CA ILE A 154 -4.80 -12.98 -8.74
C ILE A 154 -4.18 -11.88 -9.62
N ASP A 155 -4.85 -11.50 -10.72
CA ASP A 155 -4.37 -10.41 -11.58
C ASP A 155 -4.27 -9.08 -10.80
N VAL A 156 -5.24 -8.78 -9.92
CA VAL A 156 -5.18 -7.61 -9.03
C VAL A 156 -4.02 -7.70 -8.05
N GLU A 157 -3.74 -8.89 -7.50
CA GLU A 157 -2.63 -9.14 -6.59
C GLU A 157 -1.27 -8.85 -7.24
N GLU A 158 -1.06 -9.37 -8.45
CA GLU A 158 0.16 -9.18 -9.22
C GLU A 158 0.37 -7.72 -9.63
N ASP A 159 -0.67 -7.02 -10.11
CA ASP A 159 -0.58 -5.59 -10.43
C ASP A 159 -0.23 -4.77 -9.19
N LEU A 160 -0.83 -5.11 -8.05
CA LEU A 160 -0.60 -4.41 -6.80
C LEU A 160 0.84 -4.61 -6.28
N GLU A 161 1.39 -5.81 -6.42
CA GLU A 161 2.80 -6.12 -6.15
C GLU A 161 3.76 -5.34 -7.06
N GLY A 162 3.43 -5.23 -8.34
CA GLY A 162 4.14 -4.39 -9.28
C GLY A 162 4.12 -2.91 -8.86
N GLN A 163 2.95 -2.39 -8.49
CA GLN A 163 2.79 -1.01 -8.02
C GLN A 163 3.58 -0.74 -6.72
N ILE A 164 3.58 -1.68 -5.77
CA ILE A 164 4.37 -1.57 -4.53
C ILE A 164 5.86 -1.48 -4.86
N THR A 165 6.34 -2.34 -5.77
CA THR A 165 7.75 -2.33 -6.19
C THR A 165 8.16 -0.99 -6.79
N LEU A 166 7.33 -0.43 -7.68
CA LEU A 166 7.57 0.90 -8.28
C LEU A 166 7.57 2.02 -7.24
N VAL A 167 6.65 1.98 -6.28
CA VAL A 167 6.60 2.96 -5.19
C VAL A 167 7.85 2.87 -4.31
N VAL A 168 8.33 1.67 -3.98
CA VAL A 168 9.58 1.47 -3.23
C VAL A 168 10.79 2.03 -3.98
N GLN A 169 10.87 1.80 -5.30
CA GLN A 169 11.94 2.37 -6.13
C GLN A 169 11.94 3.90 -6.10
N GLU A 170 10.77 4.51 -6.19
CA GLU A 170 10.63 5.97 -6.17
C GLU A 170 10.97 6.56 -4.79
N VAL A 171 10.57 5.89 -3.70
CA VAL A 171 10.99 6.24 -2.34
C VAL A 171 12.52 6.23 -2.20
N ASN A 172 13.18 5.19 -2.71
CA ASN A 172 14.64 5.08 -2.69
C ASN A 172 15.33 6.18 -3.50
N ARG A 173 14.78 6.52 -4.68
CA ARG A 173 15.28 7.61 -5.54
C ARG A 173 15.20 8.94 -4.79
N LEU A 174 14.04 9.28 -4.24
CA LEU A 174 13.81 10.51 -3.48
C LEU A 174 14.70 10.59 -2.25
N ALA A 175 14.84 9.50 -1.48
CA ALA A 175 15.71 9.44 -0.31
C ALA A 175 17.18 9.72 -0.66
N THR A 176 17.65 9.14 -1.78
CA THR A 176 19.02 9.35 -2.27
C THR A 176 19.25 10.81 -2.69
N GLU A 177 18.28 11.43 -3.36
CA GLU A 177 18.37 12.83 -3.76
C GLU A 177 18.33 13.80 -2.58
N VAL A 178 17.51 13.52 -1.56
CA VAL A 178 17.48 14.28 -0.31
C VAL A 178 18.84 14.17 0.41
N ALA A 179 19.42 12.98 0.49
CA ALA A 179 20.75 12.80 1.07
C ALA A 179 21.82 13.59 0.29
N ARG A 180 21.77 13.59 -1.05
CA ARG A 180 22.68 14.39 -1.88
C ARG A 180 22.54 15.90 -1.61
N LEU A 181 21.31 16.40 -1.49
CA LEU A 181 21.06 17.82 -1.19
C LEU A 181 21.55 18.20 0.20
N ASN A 182 21.44 17.32 1.20
CA ASN A 182 22.01 17.55 2.52
C ASN A 182 23.52 17.81 2.46
N VAL A 183 24.28 17.03 1.67
CA VAL A 183 25.72 17.28 1.47
C VAL A 183 25.96 18.68 0.87
N GLN A 184 25.23 19.03 -0.19
CA GLN A 184 25.40 20.31 -0.88
C GLN A 184 25.05 21.52 0.02
N ILE A 185 24.01 21.39 0.85
CA ILE A 185 23.60 22.42 1.83
C ILE A 185 24.71 22.62 2.86
N VAL A 186 25.21 21.54 3.46
CA VAL A 186 26.29 21.61 4.45
C VAL A 186 27.56 22.22 3.85
N GLU A 187 27.94 21.82 2.63
CA GLU A 187 29.12 22.38 1.96
C GLU A 187 28.97 23.87 1.62
N SER A 188 27.78 24.31 1.20
CA SER A 188 27.49 25.71 0.91
C SER A 188 27.53 26.56 2.18
N GLU A 189 26.91 26.09 3.26
CA GLU A 189 26.86 26.80 4.55
C GLU A 189 28.22 26.81 5.24
N ALA A 190 29.02 25.75 5.11
CA ALA A 190 30.41 25.71 5.60
C ALA A 190 31.31 26.76 4.91
N ARG A 191 30.99 27.16 3.67
CA ARG A 191 31.67 28.26 2.95
C ARG A 191 31.09 29.64 3.28
N GLY A 192 30.13 29.73 4.20
CA GLY A 192 29.43 30.96 4.56
C GLY A 192 28.45 31.47 3.49
N GLN A 193 28.08 30.62 2.54
CA GLN A 193 27.06 30.94 1.53
C GLN A 193 25.70 30.41 2.00
N GLY A 194 24.63 31.19 1.78
CA GLY A 194 23.28 30.74 2.11
C GLY A 194 22.79 29.70 1.11
N ALA A 195 22.31 28.55 1.59
CA ALA A 195 21.84 27.43 0.76
C ALA A 195 20.31 27.45 0.55
N ASN A 196 19.69 28.62 0.45
CA ASN A 196 18.24 28.76 0.51
C ASN A 196 17.51 27.96 -0.61
N ASP A 197 17.99 28.06 -1.84
CA ASP A 197 17.36 27.38 -2.98
C ASP A 197 17.56 25.86 -2.91
N LEU A 198 18.70 25.40 -2.39
CA LEU A 198 18.95 23.96 -2.14
C LEU A 198 18.02 23.42 -1.06
N ARG A 199 17.74 24.21 -0.02
CA ARG A 199 16.79 23.85 1.02
C ARG A 199 15.35 23.83 0.48
N ASP A 200 14.96 24.78 -0.38
CA ASP A 200 13.66 24.76 -1.08
C ASP A 200 13.50 23.48 -1.90
N GLU A 201 14.52 23.09 -2.67
CA GLU A 201 14.50 21.87 -3.47
C GLU A 201 14.43 20.60 -2.60
N ARG A 202 15.17 20.56 -1.50
CA ARG A 202 15.09 19.46 -0.53
C ARG A 202 13.69 19.32 0.05
N ASP A 203 13.09 20.43 0.47
CA ASP A 203 11.76 20.44 1.06
C ASP A 203 10.70 20.04 0.02
N ARG A 204 10.90 20.37 -1.26
CA ARG A 204 10.08 19.89 -2.37
C ARG A 204 10.16 18.36 -2.52
N LEU A 205 11.36 17.78 -2.49
CA LEU A 205 11.55 16.32 -2.57
C LEU A 205 10.98 15.59 -1.35
N ILE A 206 11.09 16.18 -0.15
CA ILE A 206 10.47 15.64 1.08
C ILE A 206 8.94 15.65 0.96
N ARG A 207 8.35 16.71 0.40
CA ARG A 207 6.92 16.75 0.13
C ARG A 207 6.50 15.67 -0.87
N GLN A 208 7.26 15.48 -1.95
CA GLN A 208 7.01 14.38 -2.89
C GLN A 208 7.13 13.02 -2.19
N LEU A 209 8.13 12.83 -1.34
CA LEU A 209 8.30 11.61 -0.55
C LEU A 209 7.08 11.34 0.35
N SER A 210 6.48 12.38 0.92
CA SER A 210 5.27 12.25 1.76
C SER A 210 4.06 11.67 1.02
N GLU A 211 3.98 11.87 -0.30
CA GLU A 211 2.95 11.27 -1.16
C GLU A 211 3.09 9.74 -1.23
N TYR A 212 4.31 9.23 -1.16
CA TYR A 212 4.60 7.80 -1.26
C TYR A 212 4.60 7.10 0.11
N VAL A 213 5.14 7.76 1.14
CA VAL A 213 5.25 7.20 2.49
C VAL A 213 5.13 8.27 3.56
N ASN A 214 4.43 7.97 4.65
CA ASN A 214 4.41 8.86 5.80
C ASN A 214 5.77 8.87 6.50
N CYS A 215 6.41 10.04 6.58
CA CYS A 215 7.73 10.20 7.17
C CYS A 215 7.77 11.36 8.17
N SER A 216 8.73 11.29 9.09
CA SER A 216 9.02 12.35 10.06
C SER A 216 10.37 12.97 9.75
N VAL A 217 10.44 14.30 9.79
CA VAL A 217 11.58 15.07 9.32
C VAL A 217 12.16 15.88 10.48
N PHE A 218 13.44 15.66 10.76
CA PHE A 218 14.18 16.37 11.80
C PHE A 218 15.35 17.09 11.16
N GLU A 219 15.54 18.36 11.53
CA GLU A 219 16.65 19.18 11.04
C GLU A 219 17.51 19.53 12.24
N ASP A 220 18.82 19.36 12.12
CA ASP A 220 19.78 19.69 13.16
C ASP A 220 20.32 21.13 13.06
N ASP A 221 21.13 21.53 14.04
CA ASP A 221 21.70 22.89 14.11
C ASP A 221 22.66 23.21 12.94
N TYR A 222 23.10 22.19 12.20
CA TYR A 222 23.97 22.29 11.03
C TYR A 222 23.19 22.23 9.70
N GLY A 223 21.86 22.28 9.76
CA GLY A 223 20.99 22.28 8.57
C GLY A 223 20.83 20.92 7.89
N ARG A 224 21.31 19.83 8.50
CA ARG A 224 21.15 18.47 7.98
C ARG A 224 19.77 17.95 8.34
N VAL A 225 19.13 17.28 7.39
CA VAL A 225 17.82 16.68 7.61
C VAL A 225 17.91 15.16 7.70
N SER A 226 17.37 14.61 8.79
CA SER A 226 17.10 13.18 8.93
C SER A 226 15.63 12.90 8.64
N VAL A 227 15.38 11.90 7.80
CA VAL A 227 14.02 11.44 7.46
C VAL A 227 13.82 10.06 8.05
N LEU A 228 12.77 9.88 8.83
CA LEU A 228 12.45 8.62 9.51
C LEU A 228 11.08 8.09 9.08
N ILE A 229 10.99 6.77 8.97
CA ILE A 229 9.74 6.03 8.80
C ILE A 229 9.54 5.21 10.07
N GLY A 230 8.49 5.51 10.83
CA GLY A 230 8.19 4.70 12.03
C GLY A 230 9.23 4.76 13.15
N GLY A 231 10.13 5.74 13.13
CA GLY A 231 11.28 5.82 14.03
C GLY A 231 12.57 5.18 13.50
N SER A 232 12.53 4.51 12.34
CA SER A 232 13.71 4.00 11.65
C SER A 232 14.20 4.99 10.58
N PRO A 233 15.51 5.20 10.43
CA PRO A 233 16.05 6.16 9.47
C PRO A 233 15.90 5.67 8.03
N LEU A 234 15.37 6.53 7.16
CA LEU A 234 15.45 6.40 5.70
C LEU A 234 16.57 7.29 5.14
N VAL A 235 16.72 8.50 5.70
CA VAL A 235 17.87 9.38 5.44
C VAL A 235 18.51 9.71 6.78
N GLU A 236 19.80 9.46 6.89
CA GLU A 236 20.56 9.60 8.13
C GLU A 236 21.67 10.65 7.94
N GLY A 237 21.46 11.83 8.53
CA GLY A 237 22.43 12.91 8.53
C GLY A 237 22.76 13.45 7.13
N ALA A 238 24.06 13.65 6.86
CA ALA A 238 24.50 14.37 5.67
C ALA A 238 24.54 13.51 4.40
N SER A 239 24.90 12.24 4.47
CA SER A 239 25.31 11.48 3.27
C SER A 239 24.80 10.05 3.18
N SER A 240 24.02 9.58 4.16
CA SER A 240 23.55 8.19 4.19
C SER A 240 22.05 8.13 3.90
N SER A 241 21.67 7.26 2.98
CA SER A 241 20.28 6.83 2.80
C SER A 241 20.21 5.32 2.94
N TRP A 242 19.15 4.85 3.60
CA TRP A 242 18.85 3.45 3.75
C TRP A 242 18.00 3.01 2.56
N ARG A 243 18.20 1.78 2.10
CA ARG A 243 17.42 1.21 1.00
C ARG A 243 16.16 0.55 1.54
N MET A 244 15.02 0.99 1.05
CA MET A 244 13.74 0.31 1.23
C MET A 244 13.64 -0.91 0.30
N GLU A 245 13.16 -2.01 0.85
CA GLU A 245 12.88 -3.26 0.14
C GLU A 245 11.45 -3.72 0.46
N ALA A 246 10.73 -4.17 -0.56
CA ALA A 246 9.50 -4.95 -0.39
C ALA A 246 9.83 -6.41 -0.66
N GLN A 247 9.43 -7.30 0.25
CA GLN A 247 9.63 -8.74 0.10
C GLN A 247 8.39 -9.49 0.56
N GLU A 248 7.95 -10.45 -0.24
CA GLU A 248 6.92 -11.40 0.17
C GLU A 248 7.50 -12.44 1.15
N VAL A 249 6.82 -12.66 2.27
CA VAL A 249 7.12 -13.73 3.21
C VAL A 249 6.17 -14.89 2.92
N ALA A 250 6.68 -15.89 2.21
CA ALA A 250 5.89 -17.03 1.71
C ALA A 250 5.12 -17.80 2.81
N ALA A 251 5.63 -17.80 4.04
CA ALA A 251 4.94 -18.44 5.18
C ALA A 251 3.63 -17.74 5.55
N GLU A 252 3.50 -16.44 5.24
CA GLU A 252 2.35 -15.60 5.58
C GLU A 252 1.54 -15.17 4.36
N GLY A 253 2.11 -15.25 3.15
CA GLY A 253 1.50 -14.73 1.91
C GLY A 253 1.30 -13.21 1.95
N ARG A 254 2.22 -12.50 2.62
CA ARG A 254 2.16 -11.04 2.87
C ARG A 254 3.45 -10.37 2.45
N ILE A 255 3.34 -9.10 2.06
CA ILE A 255 4.49 -8.26 1.76
C ILE A 255 4.95 -7.53 3.02
N HIS A 256 6.24 -7.67 3.32
CA HIS A 256 6.92 -6.96 4.38
C HIS A 256 7.83 -5.88 3.78
N ILE A 257 7.93 -4.75 4.48
CA ILE A 257 8.81 -3.64 4.12
C ILE A 257 9.99 -3.61 5.07
N TYR A 258 11.18 -3.55 4.49
CA TYR A 258 12.44 -3.47 5.22
C TYR A 258 13.21 -2.21 4.84
N LEU A 259 13.94 -1.66 5.80
CA LEU A 259 14.98 -0.66 5.57
C LEU A 259 16.34 -1.30 5.81
N VAL A 260 17.24 -1.15 4.84
CA VAL A 260 18.59 -1.73 4.86
C VAL A 260 19.62 -0.61 4.83
N SER A 261 20.46 -0.54 5.86
CA SER A 261 21.56 0.42 5.94
C SER A 261 22.71 0.05 4.99
N GLY A 262 23.58 1.00 4.69
CA GLY A 262 24.82 0.72 3.94
C GLY A 262 25.80 -0.24 4.65
N SER A 263 25.66 -0.42 5.97
CA SER A 263 26.42 -1.39 6.76
C SER A 263 25.79 -2.80 6.78
N GLY A 264 24.62 -2.98 6.15
CA GLY A 264 23.89 -4.25 6.10
C GLY A 264 22.92 -4.48 7.26
N THR A 265 22.71 -3.50 8.14
CA THR A 265 21.66 -3.58 9.17
C THR A 265 20.30 -3.56 8.49
N ARG A 266 19.44 -4.54 8.80
CA ARG A 266 18.12 -4.69 8.23
C ARG A 266 17.05 -4.59 9.31
N VAL A 267 16.10 -3.68 9.13
CA VAL A 267 15.01 -3.42 10.07
C VAL A 267 13.69 -3.54 9.34
N GLU A 268 12.76 -4.31 9.89
CA GLU A 268 11.40 -4.37 9.37
C GLU A 268 10.59 -3.17 9.85
N VAL A 269 9.86 -2.53 8.92
CA VAL A 269 9.03 -1.35 9.20
C VAL A 269 7.58 -1.50 8.69
N THR A 270 7.17 -2.72 8.30
CA THR A 270 5.85 -3.00 7.69
C THR A 270 4.70 -2.35 8.46
N SER A 271 4.66 -2.53 9.78
CA SER A 271 3.58 -2.01 10.63
C SER A 271 3.59 -0.49 10.80
N GLN A 272 4.72 0.16 10.51
CA GLN A 272 4.92 1.59 10.65
C GLN A 272 4.59 2.36 9.37
N VAL A 273 4.52 1.67 8.22
CA VAL A 273 4.12 2.25 6.93
C VAL A 273 2.60 2.43 6.90
N THR A 274 2.13 3.48 7.57
CA THR A 274 0.70 3.75 7.84
C THR A 274 0.07 4.81 6.94
N GLY A 275 0.85 5.46 6.08
CA GLY A 275 0.37 6.52 5.18
C GLY A 275 1.16 6.59 3.88
N GLY A 276 0.74 7.50 3.00
CA GLY A 276 1.22 7.59 1.64
C GLY A 276 0.67 6.47 0.77
N LYS A 277 1.00 6.52 -0.52
CA LYS A 277 0.60 5.51 -1.51
C LYS A 277 1.01 4.10 -1.09
N LEU A 278 2.21 3.92 -0.54
CA LEU A 278 2.71 2.61 -0.10
C LEU A 278 1.83 2.00 1.00
N GLY A 279 1.46 2.77 2.01
CA GLY A 279 0.58 2.30 3.09
C GLY A 279 -0.81 1.92 2.56
N GLY A 280 -1.34 2.67 1.60
CA GLY A 280 -2.62 2.38 0.96
C GLY A 280 -2.61 1.05 0.20
N LEU A 281 -1.56 0.83 -0.61
CA LEU A 281 -1.37 -0.42 -1.34
C LEU A 281 -1.19 -1.61 -0.40
N LEU A 282 -0.33 -1.50 0.63
CA LEU A 282 -0.12 -2.57 1.61
C LEU A 282 -1.38 -2.92 2.40
N GLY A 283 -2.19 -1.90 2.75
CA GLY A 283 -3.47 -2.10 3.42
C GLY A 283 -4.44 -2.97 2.61
N VAL A 284 -4.45 -2.80 1.29
CA VAL A 284 -5.24 -3.65 0.40
C VAL A 284 -4.59 -5.02 0.24
N ARG A 285 -3.27 -5.08 -0.04
CA ARG A 285 -2.54 -6.34 -0.29
C ARG A 285 -2.65 -7.35 0.83
N ASN A 286 -2.36 -6.88 2.04
CA ASN A 286 -2.17 -7.71 3.23
C ASN A 286 -3.45 -7.80 4.07
N GLY A 287 -4.47 -7.00 3.73
CA GLY A 287 -5.72 -6.87 4.48
C GLY A 287 -6.93 -7.15 3.59
N ASP A 288 -7.39 -6.13 2.86
CA ASP A 288 -8.68 -6.18 2.15
C ASP A 288 -8.75 -7.34 1.13
N LEU A 289 -7.72 -7.51 0.31
CA LEU A 289 -7.66 -8.57 -0.72
C LEU A 289 -7.66 -9.98 -0.10
N VAL A 290 -6.91 -10.17 0.98
CA VAL A 290 -6.90 -11.44 1.73
C VAL A 290 -8.29 -11.75 2.28
N GLY A 291 -8.97 -10.76 2.84
CA GLY A 291 -10.33 -10.90 3.34
C GLY A 291 -11.33 -11.29 2.24
N VAL A 292 -11.27 -10.63 1.09
CA VAL A 292 -12.14 -10.91 -0.07
C VAL A 292 -11.90 -12.31 -0.63
N ARG A 293 -10.63 -12.72 -0.81
CA ARG A 293 -10.28 -14.09 -1.24
C ARG A 293 -10.84 -15.13 -0.27
N GLN A 294 -10.65 -14.93 1.03
CA GLN A 294 -11.15 -15.84 2.06
C GLN A 294 -12.68 -15.95 2.04
N GLN A 295 -13.40 -14.86 1.79
CA GLN A 295 -14.86 -14.89 1.68
C GLN A 295 -15.31 -15.70 0.45
N LEU A 296 -14.69 -15.50 -0.71
CA LEU A 296 -14.99 -16.27 -1.92
C LEU A 296 -14.68 -17.76 -1.75
N ASP A 297 -13.54 -18.09 -1.13
CA ASP A 297 -13.15 -19.46 -0.83
C ASP A 297 -14.11 -20.13 0.15
N ASN A 298 -14.53 -19.42 1.20
CA ASN A 298 -15.50 -19.92 2.16
C ASN A 298 -16.86 -20.15 1.52
N PHE A 299 -17.30 -19.24 0.66
CA PHE A 299 -18.52 -19.40 -0.13
C PHE A 299 -18.45 -20.64 -1.03
N ALA A 300 -17.38 -20.79 -1.82
CA ALA A 300 -17.19 -21.92 -2.71
C ALA A 300 -17.12 -23.24 -1.93
N ARG A 301 -16.37 -23.29 -0.82
CA ARG A 301 -16.25 -24.46 0.05
C ARG A 301 -17.60 -24.86 0.63
N ALA A 302 -18.38 -23.90 1.13
CA ALA A 302 -19.70 -24.15 1.69
C ALA A 302 -20.66 -24.70 0.61
N LEU A 303 -20.67 -24.11 -0.59
CA LEU A 303 -21.49 -24.58 -1.70
C LEU A 303 -21.13 -26.02 -2.10
N ILE A 304 -19.84 -26.29 -2.31
CA ILE A 304 -19.32 -27.62 -2.65
C ILE A 304 -19.73 -28.64 -1.59
N TYR A 305 -19.52 -28.30 -0.31
CA TYR A 305 -19.83 -29.20 0.80
C TYR A 305 -21.33 -29.51 0.88
N GLN A 306 -22.20 -28.49 0.86
CA GLN A 306 -23.64 -28.71 1.01
C GLN A 306 -24.24 -29.51 -0.16
N VAL A 307 -23.82 -29.20 -1.39
CA VAL A 307 -24.27 -29.95 -2.57
C VAL A 307 -23.76 -31.38 -2.52
N ASN A 308 -22.46 -31.60 -2.28
CA ASN A 308 -21.88 -32.94 -2.23
C ASN A 308 -22.46 -33.78 -1.10
N ARG A 309 -22.70 -33.19 0.07
CA ARG A 309 -23.28 -33.88 1.23
C ARG A 309 -24.67 -34.45 0.91
N LEU A 310 -25.50 -33.70 0.20
CA LEU A 310 -26.85 -34.17 -0.18
C LEU A 310 -26.78 -35.11 -1.38
N HIS A 311 -25.98 -34.78 -2.39
CA HIS A 311 -25.88 -35.58 -3.61
C HIS A 311 -25.25 -36.96 -3.37
N SER A 312 -24.30 -37.09 -2.43
CA SER A 312 -23.67 -38.37 -2.09
C SER A 312 -24.62 -39.37 -1.42
N GLN A 313 -25.76 -38.91 -0.90
CA GLN A 313 -26.79 -39.76 -0.30
C GLN A 313 -27.79 -40.29 -1.34
N GLY A 314 -27.79 -39.73 -2.55
CA GLY A 314 -28.69 -40.12 -3.63
C GLY A 314 -28.13 -41.24 -4.52
N GLU A 315 -29.00 -41.83 -5.34
CA GLU A 315 -28.60 -42.69 -6.44
C GLU A 315 -28.92 -42.04 -7.79
N GLY A 316 -28.12 -42.34 -8.81
CA GLY A 316 -28.39 -41.94 -10.19
C GLY A 316 -29.52 -42.77 -10.81
N LEU A 317 -29.74 -42.62 -12.13
CA LEU A 317 -30.66 -43.49 -12.88
C LEU A 317 -30.20 -44.95 -12.93
N GLN A 318 -28.91 -45.16 -12.75
CA GLN A 318 -28.27 -46.47 -12.63
C GLN A 318 -27.58 -46.54 -11.29
N ARG A 319 -27.72 -47.69 -10.63
CA ARG A 319 -27.04 -47.97 -9.36
C ARG A 319 -25.53 -47.99 -9.57
N TYR A 320 -24.79 -47.53 -8.58
CA TYR A 320 -23.33 -47.58 -8.61
C TYR A 320 -22.84 -49.03 -8.56
N THR A 321 -21.99 -49.41 -9.51
CA THR A 321 -21.25 -50.68 -9.49
C THR A 321 -19.89 -50.54 -8.81
N GLN A 322 -19.35 -49.33 -8.81
CA GLN A 322 -18.13 -48.93 -8.12
C GLN A 322 -18.27 -47.48 -7.65
N VAL A 323 -17.71 -47.17 -6.49
CA VAL A 323 -17.58 -45.80 -5.98
C VAL A 323 -16.10 -45.53 -5.74
N THR A 324 -15.60 -44.40 -6.22
CA THR A 324 -14.22 -43.96 -5.99
C THR A 324 -14.27 -42.66 -5.18
N GLY A 325 -13.62 -42.67 -4.01
CA GLY A 325 -13.45 -41.47 -3.21
C GLY A 325 -12.44 -40.52 -3.86
N THR A 326 -12.74 -39.22 -3.84
CA THR A 326 -11.80 -38.16 -4.24
C THR A 326 -10.87 -37.76 -3.10
N ILE A 327 -11.24 -38.07 -1.86
CA ILE A 327 -10.42 -37.85 -0.67
C ILE A 327 -9.63 -39.11 -0.38
N ARG A 328 -8.31 -38.98 -0.34
CA ARG A 328 -7.39 -40.07 0.00
C ARG A 328 -7.47 -40.36 1.50
N VAL A 329 -7.53 -41.65 1.85
CA VAL A 329 -7.40 -42.12 3.23
C VAL A 329 -5.96 -42.59 3.42
N ASP A 330 -5.15 -41.76 4.07
CA ASP A 330 -3.73 -42.07 4.32
C ASP A 330 -3.54 -43.05 5.49
N ASP A 331 -4.39 -42.94 6.52
CA ASP A 331 -4.40 -43.85 7.67
C ASP A 331 -5.86 -44.12 8.10
N PRO A 332 -6.37 -45.37 7.98
CA PRO A 332 -7.74 -45.71 8.33
C PRO A 332 -8.00 -45.73 9.84
N THR A 333 -6.96 -45.59 10.68
CA THR A 333 -7.07 -45.60 12.14
C THR A 333 -7.20 -44.20 12.74
N VAL A 334 -6.92 -43.15 11.96
CA VAL A 334 -7.06 -41.76 12.41
C VAL A 334 -8.55 -41.41 12.50
N PRO A 335 -9.03 -40.84 13.64
CA PRO A 335 -10.40 -40.36 13.74
C PRO A 335 -10.72 -39.38 12.61
N LEU A 336 -11.90 -39.51 12.00
CA LEU A 336 -12.32 -38.68 10.86
C LEU A 336 -12.22 -37.17 11.16
N ALA A 337 -12.52 -36.76 12.40
CA ALA A 337 -12.40 -35.37 12.85
C ALA A 337 -10.96 -34.82 12.80
N SER A 338 -9.96 -35.70 12.85
CA SER A 338 -8.53 -35.36 12.82
C SER A 338 -7.86 -35.74 11.50
N ALA A 339 -8.62 -36.25 10.52
CA ALA A 339 -8.11 -36.78 9.25
C ALA A 339 -7.79 -35.69 8.20
N GLY A 340 -7.80 -34.40 8.59
CA GLY A 340 -7.48 -33.29 7.69
C GLY A 340 -8.49 -33.07 6.57
N LEU A 341 -9.75 -33.45 6.79
CA LEU A 341 -10.82 -33.28 5.80
C LEU A 341 -11.08 -31.79 5.55
N PRO A 342 -11.42 -31.38 4.31
CA PRO A 342 -11.68 -29.97 3.97
C PRO A 342 -13.03 -29.47 4.51
N PHE A 343 -13.70 -30.24 5.36
CA PHE A 343 -14.99 -29.96 5.96
C PHE A 343 -15.08 -30.57 7.35
N GLU A 344 -15.94 -30.01 8.19
CA GLU A 344 -16.22 -30.57 9.51
C GLU A 344 -17.06 -31.84 9.38
N VAL A 345 -16.64 -32.87 10.12
CA VAL A 345 -17.37 -34.13 10.22
C VAL A 345 -18.44 -33.97 11.29
N GLN A 346 -19.69 -34.21 10.90
CA GLN A 346 -20.82 -34.21 11.82
C GLN A 346 -21.21 -35.65 12.12
N SER A 347 -21.54 -35.91 13.39
CA SER A 347 -22.09 -37.21 13.76
C SER A 347 -23.39 -37.49 13.00
N GLY A 348 -23.52 -38.70 12.51
CA GLY A 348 -24.70 -39.11 11.75
C GLY A 348 -24.63 -40.56 11.34
N SER A 349 -25.57 -40.98 10.50
CA SER A 349 -25.52 -42.29 9.87
C SER A 349 -25.95 -42.22 8.41
N PHE A 350 -25.47 -43.19 7.62
CA PHE A 350 -25.90 -43.37 6.25
C PHE A 350 -26.07 -44.86 5.97
N TRP A 351 -26.92 -45.17 4.98
CA TRP A 351 -27.23 -46.53 4.60
C TRP A 351 -26.46 -46.94 3.36
N ILE A 352 -25.87 -48.14 3.39
CA ILE A 352 -25.37 -48.82 2.19
C ILE A 352 -26.33 -49.97 1.87
N ARG A 353 -26.91 -49.93 0.67
CA ARG A 353 -27.76 -51.00 0.13
C ARG A 353 -27.08 -51.66 -1.06
N VAL A 354 -26.95 -52.98 -1.00
CA VAL A 354 -26.37 -53.81 -2.07
C VAL A 354 -27.51 -54.59 -2.71
N PHE A 355 -27.61 -54.49 -4.03
CA PHE A 355 -28.61 -55.18 -4.83
C PHE A 355 -27.96 -56.28 -5.68
N GLY A 356 -28.66 -57.41 -5.85
CA GLY A 356 -28.28 -58.47 -6.77
C GLY A 356 -28.43 -58.05 -8.23
N THR A 357 -27.88 -58.85 -9.14
CA THR A 357 -28.01 -58.60 -10.60
C THR A 357 -29.45 -58.69 -11.10
N ASP A 358 -30.31 -59.38 -10.35
CA ASP A 358 -31.76 -59.46 -10.56
C ASP A 358 -32.54 -58.27 -9.97
N GLY A 359 -31.84 -57.32 -9.33
CA GLY A 359 -32.42 -56.13 -8.70
C GLY A 359 -32.99 -56.37 -7.30
N THR A 360 -32.85 -57.57 -6.73
CA THR A 360 -33.27 -57.86 -5.36
C THR A 360 -32.33 -57.22 -4.34
N LEU A 361 -32.86 -56.73 -3.22
CA LEU A 361 -32.02 -56.23 -2.13
C LEU A 361 -31.32 -57.41 -1.45
N VAL A 362 -29.99 -57.43 -1.50
CA VAL A 362 -29.15 -58.51 -0.95
C VAL A 362 -28.65 -58.16 0.45
N ARG A 363 -28.27 -56.90 0.69
CA ARG A 363 -27.75 -56.43 1.97
C ARG A 363 -28.12 -54.97 2.19
N GLU A 364 -28.44 -54.63 3.43
CA GLU A 364 -28.64 -53.26 3.88
C GLU A 364 -27.89 -53.09 5.20
N GLU A 365 -27.06 -52.06 5.30
CA GLU A 365 -26.22 -51.79 6.47
C GLU A 365 -26.20 -50.30 6.77
N GLU A 366 -26.45 -49.94 8.03
CA GLU A 366 -26.31 -48.58 8.53
C GLU A 366 -24.89 -48.37 9.04
N ILE A 367 -24.22 -47.33 8.54
CA ILE A 367 -22.90 -46.91 8.99
C ILE A 367 -23.07 -45.61 9.76
N ALA A 368 -22.82 -45.67 11.07
CA ALA A 368 -22.73 -44.49 11.92
C ALA A 368 -21.33 -43.88 11.86
N VAL A 369 -21.25 -42.55 11.80
CA VAL A 369 -20.04 -41.74 11.69
C VAL A 369 -19.95 -40.80 12.88
#